data_AF-A0A3D5WNZ3-F1
#
_entry.id   AF-A0A3D5WNZ3-F1
#
_cell.length_a   1.000
_cell.length_b   1.000
_cell.length_c   1.000
_cell.angle_alpha   90.00
_cell.angle_beta   90.00
_cell.angle_gamma   90.00
#
_symmetry.space_group_name_H-M   'P 1'
#
loop_
_entity.id
_entity.type
_entity.pdbx_description
1 polymer ?
#
loop_
_entity_poly.entity_id
_entity_poly.type
_entity_poly.pdbx_seq_one_letter_code
_entity_poly.pdbx_strand_id
1 'polypeptide(L)'
;DYMILGQHFLKQECDGVYTGAPTTDETTLQNYVDTVIAGLESGRYLYLAHPDLINYVGDAAIYERHMTRLCQYLKEHDRPIELNMLGAVDGRHYPSKRFLDIASKVQNKAIIGIDAHSPEQIKRSNVGEQMLRRMAQGITIIEQMEEV
;
A
#
# COMPACT_ATOMS: atom_id res chain seq x y z
N ASP A 1 -11.92 -8.49 -16.16
CA ASP A 1 -11.52 -7.17 -15.64
C ASP A 1 -11.64 -7.14 -14.13
N TYR A 2 -10.82 -6.32 -13.46
CA TYR A 2 -10.85 -6.14 -12.01
C TYR A 2 -10.60 -4.66 -11.67
N MET A 3 -10.94 -4.26 -10.44
CA MET A 3 -10.61 -2.95 -9.89
C MET A 3 -9.62 -3.10 -8.72
N ILE A 4 -8.73 -2.14 -8.56
CA ILE A 4 -7.82 -2.03 -7.41
C ILE A 4 -8.07 -0.70 -6.70
N LEU A 5 -7.93 -0.67 -5.39
CA LEU A 5 -8.17 0.53 -4.59
C LEU A 5 -6.85 1.27 -4.35
N GLY A 6 -6.73 2.50 -4.84
CA GLY A 6 -5.65 3.41 -4.49
C GLY A 6 -6.20 4.68 -3.85
N GLN A 7 -6.06 4.84 -2.53
CA GLN A 7 -6.63 5.99 -1.84
C GLN A 7 -5.72 7.23 -1.96
N HIS A 8 -5.90 8.00 -3.03
CA HIS A 8 -5.07 9.19 -3.32
C HIS A 8 -5.57 10.47 -2.64
N PHE A 9 -6.85 10.57 -2.31
CA PHE A 9 -7.47 11.75 -1.70
C PHE A 9 -8.53 11.36 -0.67
N LEU A 10 -8.60 12.03 0.48
CA LEU A 10 -9.65 11.76 1.50
C LEU A 10 -10.91 12.62 1.34
N LYS A 11 -10.89 13.54 0.38
CA LYS A 11 -12.00 14.38 -0.05
C LYS A 11 -12.06 14.34 -1.57
N GLN A 12 -13.01 15.06 -2.17
CA GLN A 12 -13.01 15.27 -3.62
C GLN A 12 -11.66 15.83 -4.08
N GLU A 13 -11.18 15.37 -5.23
CA GLU A 13 -9.85 15.71 -5.75
C GLU A 13 -9.62 17.23 -5.86
N CYS A 14 -10.65 18.01 -6.18
CA CYS A 14 -10.57 19.48 -6.27
C CYS A 14 -10.28 20.17 -4.93
N ASP A 15 -10.66 19.55 -3.81
CA ASP A 15 -10.61 20.14 -2.46
C ASP A 15 -9.72 19.34 -1.49
N GLY A 16 -9.26 18.16 -1.92
CA GLY A 16 -8.54 17.20 -1.12
C GLY A 16 -7.04 17.37 -1.22
N VAL A 17 -6.35 17.24 -0.09
CA VAL A 17 -4.89 17.11 -0.08
C VAL A 17 -4.54 15.69 -0.53
N TYR A 18 -3.62 15.58 -1.47
CA TYR A 18 -3.04 14.31 -1.90
C TYR A 18 -2.46 13.55 -0.71
N THR A 19 -2.80 12.28 -0.52
CA THR A 19 -2.37 11.48 0.64
C THR A 19 -0.86 11.26 0.69
N GLY A 20 -0.15 11.37 -0.43
CA GLY A 20 1.32 11.38 -0.45
C GLY A 20 1.97 12.68 0.04
N ALA A 21 1.18 13.74 0.29
CA ALA A 21 1.70 14.95 0.92
C ALA A 21 1.99 14.70 2.42
N PRO A 22 3.12 15.21 2.96
CA PRO A 22 3.46 15.00 4.36
C PRO A 22 2.37 15.50 5.33
N THR A 23 2.05 14.71 6.34
CA THR A 23 1.13 15.11 7.42
C THR A 23 1.59 14.55 8.77
N THR A 24 1.36 15.31 9.84
CA THR A 24 1.53 14.85 11.23
C THR A 24 0.20 14.68 11.96
N ASP A 25 -0.93 14.94 11.27
CA ASP A 25 -2.26 14.84 11.85
C ASP A 25 -2.71 13.37 11.90
N GLU A 26 -2.86 12.84 13.12
CA GLU A 26 -3.36 11.49 13.35
C GLU A 26 -4.74 11.27 12.72
N THR A 27 -5.61 12.29 12.73
CA THR A 27 -6.96 12.18 12.18
C THR A 27 -6.92 11.89 10.69
N THR A 28 -5.97 12.48 9.96
CA THR A 28 -5.74 12.20 8.54
C THR A 28 -5.31 10.75 8.31
N LEU A 29 -4.40 10.21 9.14
CA LEU A 29 -3.98 8.81 9.04
C LEU A 29 -5.13 7.84 9.39
N GLN A 30 -5.88 8.14 10.44
CA GLN A 30 -7.05 7.35 10.83
C GLN A 30 -8.09 7.33 9.69
N ASN A 31 -8.43 8.50 9.14
CA ASN A 31 -9.39 8.61 8.04
C ASN A 31 -8.91 7.87 6.78
N TYR A 32 -7.60 7.86 6.50
CA TYR A 32 -7.04 7.04 5.41
C TYR A 32 -7.33 5.56 5.63
N VAL A 33 -7.01 5.02 6.81
CA VAL A 33 -7.26 3.61 7.14
C VAL A 33 -8.74 3.28 7.12
N ASP A 34 -9.59 4.12 7.72
CA ASP A 34 -11.05 3.92 7.75
C ASP A 34 -11.66 3.93 6.34
N THR A 35 -11.25 4.88 5.50
CA THR A 35 -11.74 4.98 4.12
C THR A 35 -11.31 3.79 3.28
N VAL A 36 -10.04 3.38 3.41
CA VAL A 36 -9.52 2.20 2.72
C VAL A 36 -10.28 0.94 3.11
N ILE A 37 -10.50 0.71 4.41
CA ILE A 37 -11.26 -0.44 4.91
C ILE A 37 -12.70 -0.39 4.37
N ALA A 38 -13.39 0.74 4.46
CA ALA A 38 -14.76 0.88 3.95
C ALA A 38 -14.85 0.61 2.44
N GLY A 39 -13.89 1.11 1.66
CA GLY A 39 -13.81 0.83 0.22
C GLY A 39 -13.60 -0.65 -0.07
N LEU A 40 -12.74 -1.31 0.71
CA LEU A 40 -12.48 -2.74 0.65
C LEU A 40 -13.72 -3.58 1.05
N GLU A 41 -14.46 -3.18 2.07
CA GLU A 41 -15.71 -3.84 2.53
C GLU A 41 -16.84 -3.75 1.49
N SER A 42 -16.79 -2.78 0.58
CA SER A 42 -17.78 -2.65 -0.48
C SER A 42 -17.76 -3.83 -1.47
N GLY A 43 -16.73 -4.69 -1.44
CA GLY A 43 -16.59 -5.85 -2.32
C GLY A 43 -16.27 -5.50 -3.78
N ARG A 44 -15.92 -4.25 -4.09
CA ARG A 44 -15.69 -3.76 -5.47
C ARG A 44 -14.26 -3.91 -5.95
N TYR A 45 -13.31 -4.03 -5.02
CA TYR A 45 -11.88 -4.00 -5.31
C TYR A 45 -11.23 -5.33 -4.97
N LEU A 46 -10.37 -5.81 -5.87
CA LEU A 46 -9.62 -7.05 -5.73
C LEU A 46 -8.57 -6.95 -4.62
N TYR A 47 -7.82 -5.84 -4.57
CA TYR A 47 -6.84 -5.57 -3.53
C TYR A 47 -6.56 -4.05 -3.40
N LEU A 48 -5.77 -3.71 -2.37
CA LEU A 48 -5.32 -2.35 -2.06
C LEU A 48 -3.95 -2.07 -2.71
N ALA A 49 -3.92 -1.14 -3.64
CA ALA A 49 -2.69 -0.62 -4.24
C ALA A 49 -1.94 0.29 -3.25
N HIS A 50 -0.61 0.26 -3.30
CA HIS A 50 0.34 1.05 -2.49
C HIS A 50 -0.23 1.44 -1.10
N PRO A 51 -0.45 0.46 -0.20
CA PRO A 51 -1.17 0.66 1.06
C PRO A 51 -0.50 1.66 2.03
N ASP A 52 0.78 1.94 1.85
CA ASP A 52 1.54 2.92 2.62
C ASP A 52 1.83 4.22 1.86
N LEU A 53 1.01 4.52 0.84
CA LEU A 53 1.03 5.80 0.14
C LEU A 53 0.82 7.00 1.08
N ILE A 54 0.06 6.85 2.16
CA ILE A 54 -0.16 7.93 3.12
C ILE A 54 1.17 8.37 3.75
N ASN A 55 1.57 9.61 3.49
CA ASN A 55 2.86 10.14 3.96
C ASN A 55 2.75 10.73 5.37
N TYR A 56 2.39 9.88 6.33
CA TYR A 56 2.34 10.30 7.73
C TYR A 56 3.75 10.38 8.32
N VAL A 57 4.19 11.58 8.67
CA VAL A 57 5.53 11.90 9.22
C VAL A 57 5.49 12.29 10.70
N GLY A 58 4.37 12.00 11.38
CA GLY A 58 4.20 12.23 12.82
C GLY A 58 4.75 11.08 13.68
N ASP A 59 4.16 10.91 14.87
CA ASP A 59 4.62 9.95 15.88
C ASP A 59 4.63 8.49 15.39
N ALA A 60 5.74 7.78 15.63
CA ALA A 60 5.94 6.43 15.12
C ALA A 60 4.97 5.40 15.73
N ALA A 61 4.58 5.55 17.00
CA ALA A 61 3.63 4.64 17.65
C ALA A 61 2.20 4.85 17.14
N ILE A 62 1.84 6.09 16.80
CA ILE A 62 0.57 6.38 16.10
C ILE A 62 0.55 5.69 14.73
N TYR A 63 1.64 5.82 13.96
CA TYR A 63 1.76 5.14 12.67
C TYR A 63 1.65 3.63 12.81
N GLU A 64 2.43 3.03 13.72
CA GLU A 64 2.43 1.59 13.95
C GLU A 64 1.05 1.08 14.35
N ARG A 65 0.32 1.80 15.22
CA ARG A 65 -1.05 1.43 15.63
C ARG A 65 -2.01 1.37 14.44
N HIS A 66 -2.11 2.45 13.66
CA HIS A 66 -3.08 2.52 12.56
C HIS A 66 -2.72 1.62 11.39
N MET A 67 -1.44 1.52 11.02
CA MET A 67 -1.01 0.64 9.93
C MET A 67 -1.04 -0.84 10.32
N THR A 68 -0.82 -1.17 11.61
CA THR A 68 -1.05 -2.55 12.10
C THR A 68 -2.50 -2.95 11.97
N ARG A 69 -3.45 -2.06 12.32
CA ARG A 69 -4.88 -2.30 12.12
C ARG A 69 -5.22 -2.56 10.65
N LEU A 70 -4.67 -1.76 9.72
CA LEU A 70 -4.85 -1.98 8.29
C LEU A 70 -4.30 -3.35 7.86
N CYS A 71 -3.07 -3.69 8.25
CA CYS A 71 -2.45 -4.97 7.92
C CYS A 71 -3.25 -6.16 8.50
N GLN A 72 -3.75 -6.06 9.73
CA GLN A 72 -4.59 -7.10 10.34
C GLN A 72 -5.88 -7.31 9.55
N TYR A 73 -6.57 -6.22 9.20
CA TYR A 73 -7.77 -6.29 8.37
C TYR A 73 -7.49 -6.99 7.03
N LEU A 74 -6.42 -6.59 6.33
CA LEU A 74 -6.05 -7.20 5.04
C LEU A 74 -5.79 -8.71 5.19
N LYS A 75 -5.10 -9.13 6.26
CA LYS A 75 -4.82 -10.54 6.51
C LYS A 75 -6.10 -11.34 6.82
N GLU A 76 -6.97 -10.82 7.67
CA GLU A 76 -8.23 -11.46 8.04
C GLU A 76 -9.16 -11.70 6.84
N HIS A 77 -9.04 -10.88 5.81
CA HIS A 77 -9.83 -10.95 4.58
C HIS A 77 -9.08 -11.59 3.40
N ASP A 78 -7.92 -12.21 3.65
CA ASP A 78 -7.02 -12.82 2.65
C ASP A 78 -6.65 -11.90 1.47
N ARG A 79 -6.41 -10.62 1.76
CA ARG A 79 -6.00 -9.61 0.77
C ARG A 79 -4.51 -9.31 0.91
N PRO A 80 -3.73 -9.34 -0.18
CA PRO A 80 -2.32 -8.98 -0.11
C PRO A 80 -2.16 -7.46 0.04
N ILE A 81 -1.01 -7.07 0.58
CA ILE A 81 -0.48 -5.71 0.41
C ILE A 81 0.15 -5.59 -0.98
N GLU A 82 0.06 -4.42 -1.62
CA GLU A 82 0.87 -4.16 -2.82
C GLU A 82 2.28 -3.68 -2.44
N LEU A 83 3.29 -4.35 -2.99
CA LEU A 83 4.65 -3.82 -3.09
C LEU A 83 4.75 -3.00 -4.37
N ASN A 84 4.60 -1.69 -4.24
CA ASN A 84 4.56 -0.79 -5.39
C ASN A 84 5.97 -0.49 -5.92
N MET A 85 6.21 -0.86 -7.17
CA MET A 85 7.53 -0.76 -7.81
C MET A 85 7.90 0.67 -8.18
N LEU A 86 6.95 1.46 -8.68
CA LEU A 86 7.17 2.88 -8.97
C LEU A 86 7.70 3.61 -7.75
N GLY A 87 7.05 3.39 -6.60
CA GLY A 87 7.48 3.96 -5.33
C GLY A 87 8.93 3.60 -4.98
N ALA A 88 9.28 2.32 -5.06
CA ALA A 88 10.63 1.85 -4.75
C ALA A 88 11.69 2.38 -5.72
N VAL A 89 11.41 2.33 -7.04
CA VAL A 89 12.37 2.68 -8.10
C VAL A 89 12.58 4.19 -8.20
N ASP A 90 11.52 5.00 -8.04
CA ASP A 90 11.61 6.47 -8.06
C ASP A 90 12.09 7.05 -6.72
N GLY A 91 12.28 6.22 -5.69
CA GLY A 91 12.69 6.66 -4.35
C GLY A 91 11.61 7.48 -3.64
N ARG A 92 10.34 7.14 -3.84
CA ARG A 92 9.21 7.73 -3.09
C ARG A 92 9.23 7.24 -1.64
N HIS A 93 8.37 7.81 -0.81
CA HIS A 93 8.26 7.42 0.61
C HIS A 93 7.63 6.03 0.83
N TYR A 94 7.24 5.33 -0.23
CA TYR A 94 6.62 3.99 -0.21
C TYR A 94 7.25 3.10 -1.31
N PRO A 95 7.27 1.76 -1.14
CA PRO A 95 7.03 1.05 0.10
C PRO A 95 8.12 1.37 1.14
N SER A 96 7.70 1.64 2.35
CA SER A 96 8.54 2.07 3.46
C SER A 96 8.96 0.90 4.33
N LYS A 97 10.20 0.93 4.85
CA LYS A 97 10.69 -0.13 5.75
C LYS A 97 9.76 -0.32 6.96
N ARG A 98 9.28 0.77 7.57
CA ARG A 98 8.38 0.72 8.73
C ARG A 98 7.07 -0.02 8.42
N PHE A 99 6.52 0.14 7.22
CA PHE A 99 5.31 -0.56 6.81
C PHE A 99 5.61 -2.04 6.54
N LEU A 100 6.70 -2.34 5.84
CA LEU A 100 7.12 -3.72 5.57
C LEU A 100 7.40 -4.50 6.87
N ASP A 101 8.00 -3.85 7.88
CA ASP A 101 8.21 -4.46 9.20
C ASP A 101 6.86 -4.82 9.86
N ILE A 102 5.84 -3.96 9.75
CA ILE A 102 4.47 -4.23 10.26
C ILE A 102 3.83 -5.39 9.49
N ALA A 103 3.83 -5.34 8.16
CA ALA A 103 3.25 -6.37 7.30
C ALA A 103 3.91 -7.74 7.55
N SER A 104 5.23 -7.77 7.76
CA SER A 104 5.98 -8.98 8.13
C SER A 104 5.56 -9.53 9.50
N LYS A 105 5.46 -8.67 10.54
CA LYS A 105 4.99 -9.05 11.88
C LYS A 105 3.57 -9.62 11.85
N VAL A 106 2.67 -9.00 11.08
CA VAL A 106 1.29 -9.46 10.92
C VAL A 106 1.23 -10.72 10.05
N GLN A 107 2.24 -10.99 9.24
CA GLN A 107 2.30 -12.06 8.23
C GLN A 107 1.27 -11.87 7.11
N ASN A 108 1.21 -10.67 6.55
CA ASN A 108 0.49 -10.44 5.30
C ASN A 108 1.15 -11.18 4.12
N LYS A 109 0.34 -11.53 3.12
CA LYS A 109 0.85 -11.81 1.77
C LYS A 109 1.13 -10.48 1.05
N ALA A 110 1.96 -10.52 0.02
CA ALA A 110 2.24 -9.37 -0.83
C ALA A 110 2.10 -9.72 -2.32
N ILE A 111 1.70 -8.74 -3.13
CA ILE A 111 1.73 -8.80 -4.60
C ILE A 111 2.55 -7.62 -5.13
N ILE A 112 3.29 -7.82 -6.22
CA ILE A 112 4.10 -6.77 -6.82
C ILE A 112 3.28 -6.03 -7.89
N GLY A 113 3.11 -4.71 -7.71
CA GLY A 113 2.47 -3.83 -8.68
C GLY A 113 3.50 -2.90 -9.33
N ILE A 114 3.48 -2.78 -10.66
CA ILE A 114 4.48 -1.94 -11.39
C ILE A 114 4.14 -0.45 -11.27
N ASP A 115 2.86 -0.10 -11.37
CA ASP A 115 2.38 1.29 -11.41
C ASP A 115 3.04 2.13 -12.53
N ALA A 116 3.19 1.50 -13.70
CA ALA A 116 3.86 2.12 -14.85
C ALA A 116 3.01 3.23 -15.48
N HIS A 117 3.62 4.40 -15.63
CA HIS A 117 3.12 5.57 -16.35
C HIS A 117 3.84 5.77 -17.70
N SER A 118 4.76 4.88 -18.08
CA SER A 118 5.39 4.81 -19.40
C SER A 118 5.79 3.37 -19.77
N PRO A 119 5.86 3.02 -21.06
CA PRO A 119 6.34 1.70 -21.52
C PRO A 119 7.75 1.35 -21.02
N GLU A 120 8.60 2.35 -20.83
CA GLU A 120 9.98 2.22 -20.35
C GLU A 120 10.03 1.65 -18.93
N GLN A 121 9.05 1.96 -18.08
CA GLN A 121 8.96 1.41 -16.72
C GLN A 121 8.63 -0.08 -16.74
N ILE A 122 7.83 -0.53 -17.71
CA ILE A 122 7.56 -1.96 -17.91
C ILE A 122 8.83 -2.68 -18.36
N LYS A 123 9.58 -2.11 -19.32
CA LYS A 123 10.84 -2.70 -19.84
C LYS A 123 11.92 -2.89 -18.76
N ARG A 124 11.87 -2.10 -17.68
CA ARG A 124 12.84 -2.11 -16.57
C ARG A 124 12.32 -2.80 -15.30
N SER A 125 11.14 -3.44 -15.38
CA SER A 125 10.46 -3.98 -14.19
C SER A 125 11.24 -5.10 -13.49
N ASN A 126 12.04 -5.87 -14.23
CA ASN A 126 12.86 -6.96 -13.69
C ASN A 126 13.86 -6.50 -12.61
N VAL A 127 14.39 -5.28 -12.71
CA VAL A 127 15.30 -4.71 -11.70
C VAL A 127 14.51 -4.26 -10.47
N GLY A 128 13.37 -3.59 -10.69
CA GLY A 128 12.48 -3.15 -9.61
C GLY A 128 11.90 -4.33 -8.81
N GLU A 129 11.55 -5.42 -9.49
CA GLU A 129 11.05 -6.63 -8.84
C GLU A 129 12.10 -7.26 -7.91
N GLN A 130 13.35 -7.39 -8.38
CA GLN A 130 14.45 -7.89 -7.55
C GLN A 130 14.69 -7.02 -6.32
N MET A 131 14.57 -5.69 -6.46
CA MET A 131 14.68 -4.75 -5.35
C MET A 131 13.57 -4.98 -4.32
N LEU A 132 12.31 -5.07 -4.77
CA LEU A 132 11.16 -5.30 -3.89
C LEU A 132 11.26 -6.64 -3.14
N ARG A 133 11.66 -7.72 -3.82
CA ARG A 133 11.86 -9.04 -3.18
C ARG A 133 12.93 -8.99 -2.09
N ARG A 134 13.95 -8.14 -2.23
CA ARG A 134 14.97 -7.94 -1.19
C ARG A 134 14.46 -7.07 -0.03
N MET A 135 13.64 -6.06 -0.32
CA MET A 135 13.05 -5.19 0.71
C MET A 135 12.02 -5.93 1.57
N ALA A 136 11.25 -6.81 0.97
CA ALA A 136 10.16 -7.55 1.61
C ALA A 136 10.59 -8.94 2.13
N GLN A 137 11.86 -9.10 2.54
CA GLN A 137 12.32 -10.36 3.14
C GLN A 137 11.46 -10.72 4.37
N GLY A 138 10.92 -11.94 4.37
CA GLY A 138 10.02 -12.44 5.42
C GLY A 138 8.53 -12.23 5.12
N ILE A 139 8.17 -11.58 4.01
CA ILE A 139 6.78 -11.49 3.52
C ILE A 139 6.61 -12.48 2.36
N THR A 140 5.55 -13.27 2.40
CA THR A 140 5.22 -14.19 1.30
C THR A 140 4.70 -13.39 0.10
N ILE A 141 5.42 -13.44 -1.01
CA ILE A 141 5.01 -12.80 -2.27
C ILE A 141 4.24 -13.82 -3.12
N ILE A 142 3.04 -13.44 -3.55
CA ILE A 142 2.20 -14.20 -4.49
C ILE A 142 2.30 -13.57 -5.89
N GLU A 143 2.22 -14.42 -6.91
CA GLU A 143 2.36 -13.99 -8.32
C GLU A 143 1.02 -13.63 -8.96
N GLN A 144 -0.08 -14.15 -8.40
CA GLN A 144 -1.44 -13.94 -8.89
C GLN A 144 -2.44 -13.95 -7.74
N MET A 145 -3.51 -13.18 -7.90
CA MET A 145 -4.70 -13.31 -7.05
C MET A 145 -5.49 -14.53 -7.52
N GLU A 146 -5.95 -15.38 -6.60
CA GLU A 146 -6.87 -16.46 -6.97
C GLU A 146 -8.22 -15.85 -7.41
N GLU A 147 -8.75 -16.32 -8.54
CA GLU A 147 -10.09 -15.94 -8.98
C GLU A 147 -11.12 -16.52 -8.01
N VAL A 148 -12.01 -15.67 -7.51
CA VAL A 148 -13.17 -16.07 -6.68
C VAL A 148 -14.34 -16.44 -7.56
#